data_AF-A0AA39X0H1-F1
#
_entry.id   AF-A0AA39X0H1-F1
#
_cell.length_a   1.000
_cell.length_b   1.000
_cell.length_c   1.000
_cell.angle_alpha   90.00
_cell.angle_beta   90.00
_cell.angle_gamma   90.00
#
_symmetry.space_group_name_H-M   'P 1'
#
loop_
_entity.id
_entity.type
_entity.pdbx_description
1 polymer ?
#
loop_
_entity_poly.entity_id
_entity_poly.type
_entity_poly.pdbx_seq_one_letter_code
_entity_poly.pdbx_strand_id
1 'polypeptide(L)'
;DTIITLYPERLDENNEARLQDHILNSVCNNKDIQDEEDNLNMDLLVEVILKSCMSFEAKAFVQFLDPDDPKDSHDVEVTYTKAYSNSIAELYVQVTERFDTLRQGLGSLSKDPGAFYRDVKQETKILIRVDDNIGEIGMIKRILLNQAGAFNMFLQAVYGRAGRRGDSHPNMNDDDNAFVLTSLETFSQLESEAERVREMVTTLLDLRQREASIEDSLSMGEQSTMLFIFTTVAVLFVSLKTRPPGFCL
;
A
#
# COMPACT_ATOMS: atom_id res chain seq x y z
N ASP A 1 12.23 -0.54 -21.83
CA ASP A 1 11.18 0.08 -21.01
C ASP A 1 11.48 -0.06 -19.52
N THR A 2 12.15 0.95 -18.95
CA THR A 2 12.43 1.03 -17.50
C THR A 2 11.22 1.62 -16.75
N ILE A 3 11.21 1.55 -15.41
CA ILE A 3 10.19 2.22 -14.56
C ILE A 3 10.10 3.72 -14.91
N ILE A 4 11.22 4.31 -15.33
CA ILE A 4 11.34 5.72 -15.74
C ILE A 4 10.71 5.99 -17.12
N THR A 5 10.80 5.05 -18.08
CA THR A 5 10.31 5.29 -19.45
C THR A 5 8.85 4.90 -19.68
N LEU A 6 8.27 4.05 -18.85
CA LEU A 6 6.86 3.59 -19.02
C LEU A 6 5.82 4.56 -18.45
N TYR A 7 6.23 5.50 -17.60
CA TYR A 7 5.34 6.48 -16.99
C TYR A 7 5.96 7.88 -17.11
N PRO A 8 5.82 8.55 -18.28
CA PRO A 8 6.39 9.87 -18.55
C PRO A 8 5.92 10.97 -17.59
N GLU A 9 4.77 10.76 -16.94
CA GLU A 9 4.22 11.67 -15.92
C GLU A 9 5.06 11.66 -14.62
N ARG A 10 5.90 10.63 -14.43
CA ARG A 10 6.88 10.49 -13.34
C ARG A 10 8.32 10.65 -13.85
N LEU A 11 8.52 11.26 -15.02
CA LEU A 11 9.85 11.53 -15.55
C LEU A 11 10.56 12.52 -14.63
N ASP A 12 11.32 11.97 -13.69
CA ASP A 12 12.17 12.71 -12.77
C ASP A 12 13.56 12.80 -13.41
N GLU A 13 13.91 13.99 -13.89
CA GLU A 13 15.21 14.29 -14.52
C GLU A 13 16.39 13.85 -13.63
N ASN A 14 16.22 13.83 -12.30
CA ASN A 14 17.24 13.34 -11.39
C ASN A 14 17.43 11.82 -11.49
N ASN A 15 16.34 11.06 -11.58
CA ASN A 15 16.42 9.61 -11.72
C ASN A 15 16.92 9.21 -13.11
N GLU A 16 16.65 10.00 -14.16
CA GLU A 16 17.22 9.79 -15.48
C GLU A 16 18.74 9.95 -15.48
N ALA A 17 19.25 11.07 -14.95
CA ALA A 17 20.70 11.31 -14.85
C ALA A 17 21.39 10.19 -14.05
N ARG A 18 20.77 9.76 -12.94
CA ARG A 18 21.30 8.70 -12.10
C ARG A 18 21.26 7.32 -12.76
N LEU A 19 20.25 7.04 -13.59
CA LEU A 19 20.21 5.83 -14.40
C LEU A 19 21.34 5.86 -15.44
N GLN A 20 21.57 7.00 -16.10
CA GLN A 20 22.68 7.14 -17.04
C GLN A 20 24.03 6.91 -16.37
N ASP A 21 24.26 7.51 -15.20
CA ASP A 21 25.47 7.30 -14.40
C ASP A 21 25.62 5.84 -13.96
N HIS A 22 24.52 5.19 -13.55
CA HIS A 22 24.53 3.78 -13.16
C HIS A 22 24.90 2.86 -14.33
N ILE A 23 24.33 3.10 -15.51
CA ILE A 23 24.67 2.36 -16.73
C ILE A 23 26.13 2.58 -17.09
N LEU A 24 26.59 3.84 -17.09
CA LEU A 24 27.96 4.18 -17.46
C LEU A 24 28.97 3.54 -16.51
N ASN A 25 28.72 3.59 -15.20
CA ASN A 25 29.56 2.93 -14.21
C ASN A 25 29.59 1.41 -14.38
N SER A 26 28.43 0.78 -14.64
CA SER A 26 28.36 -0.67 -14.86
C SER A 26 29.10 -1.11 -16.12
N VAL A 27 28.97 -0.37 -17.22
CA VAL A 27 29.70 -0.64 -18.47
C VAL A 27 31.19 -0.40 -18.28
N CYS A 28 31.59 0.75 -17.72
CA CYS A 28 32.99 1.09 -17.52
C CYS A 28 33.69 0.16 -16.54
N ASN A 29 33.01 -0.42 -15.55
CA ASN A 29 33.63 -1.31 -14.58
C ASN A 29 33.59 -2.79 -14.98
N ASN A 30 33.01 -3.14 -16.14
CA ASN A 30 32.94 -4.51 -16.61
C ASN A 30 34.26 -4.91 -17.29
N LYS A 31 35.00 -5.85 -16.69
CA LYS A 31 36.31 -6.29 -17.18
C LYS A 31 36.23 -7.03 -18.52
N ASP A 32 35.17 -7.81 -18.73
CA ASP A 32 34.98 -8.58 -19.96
C ASP A 32 34.77 -7.65 -21.17
N ILE A 33 34.23 -6.44 -20.94
CA ILE A 33 34.13 -5.39 -21.97
C ILE A 33 35.47 -4.68 -22.18
N GLN A 34 36.24 -4.45 -21.11
CA GLN A 34 37.54 -3.74 -21.21
C GLN A 34 38.65 -4.58 -21.85
N ASP A 35 38.62 -5.90 -21.69
CA ASP A 35 39.66 -6.81 -22.16
C ASP A 35 39.57 -7.11 -23.68
N GLU A 36 38.49 -6.73 -24.36
CA GLU A 36 38.32 -6.87 -25.82
C GLU A 36 38.82 -5.62 -26.60
N GLU A 37 40.13 -5.41 -26.66
CA GLU A 37 40.75 -4.23 -27.33
C GLU A 37 40.47 -4.13 -28.84
N ASP A 38 40.18 -5.24 -29.52
CA ASP A 38 40.13 -5.28 -31.00
C ASP A 38 38.72 -5.51 -31.61
N ASN A 39 37.73 -5.95 -30.83
CA ASN A 39 36.39 -6.18 -31.38
C ASN A 39 35.30 -6.24 -30.29
N LEU A 40 34.80 -5.07 -29.87
CA LEU A 40 33.76 -4.92 -28.87
C LEU A 40 32.55 -5.84 -29.15
N ASN A 41 32.33 -6.83 -28.30
CA ASN A 41 31.13 -7.66 -28.35
C ASN A 41 29.89 -6.83 -28.02
N MET A 42 29.17 -6.41 -29.07
CA MET A 42 27.96 -5.60 -28.95
C MET A 42 26.86 -6.32 -28.16
N ASP A 43 26.78 -7.65 -28.20
CA ASP A 43 25.79 -8.41 -27.45
C ASP A 43 26.09 -8.37 -25.95
N LEU A 44 27.37 -8.48 -25.56
CA LEU A 44 27.82 -8.33 -24.17
C LEU A 44 27.58 -6.91 -23.64
N LEU A 45 27.88 -5.89 -24.45
CA LEU A 45 27.60 -4.49 -24.09
C LEU A 45 26.11 -4.27 -23.84
N VAL A 46 25.24 -4.74 -24.75
CA VAL A 46 23.79 -4.62 -24.61
C VAL A 46 23.29 -5.39 -23.38
N GLU A 47 23.84 -6.57 -23.10
CA GLU A 47 23.50 -7.34 -21.91
C GLU A 47 23.81 -6.55 -20.62
N VAL A 48 25.01 -5.96 -20.50
CA VAL A 48 25.40 -5.16 -19.34
C VAL A 48 24.52 -3.92 -19.18
N ILE A 49 24.18 -3.25 -20.27
CA ILE A 49 23.25 -2.12 -20.25
C ILE A 49 21.87 -2.56 -19.74
N LEU A 50 21.34 -3.68 -20.24
CA LEU A 50 20.04 -4.21 -19.82
C LEU A 50 20.04 -4.62 -18.35
N LYS A 51 21.09 -5.31 -17.86
CA LYS A 51 21.26 -5.65 -16.44
C LYS A 51 21.34 -4.40 -15.56
N SER A 52 22.03 -3.35 -16.03
CA SER A 52 22.12 -2.07 -15.32
C SER A 52 20.74 -1.40 -15.22
N CYS A 53 19.97 -1.41 -16.30
CA CYS A 53 18.62 -0.88 -16.31
C CYS A 53 17.67 -1.62 -15.36
N MET A 54 17.79 -2.95 -15.28
CA MET A 54 16.97 -3.78 -14.39
C MET A 54 17.41 -3.68 -12.92
N SER A 55 18.69 -3.39 -12.67
CA SER A 55 19.25 -3.24 -11.32
C SER A 55 19.10 -1.86 -10.73
N PHE A 56 18.67 -0.89 -11.53
CA PHE A 56 18.48 0.46 -11.07
C PHE A 56 17.24 0.57 -10.18
N GLU A 57 17.46 0.81 -8.89
CA GLU A 57 16.39 1.21 -7.98
C GLU A 57 16.26 2.74 -8.00
N ALA A 58 15.13 3.21 -8.53
CA ALA A 58 14.82 4.63 -8.51
C ALA A 58 14.65 5.12 -7.06
N LYS A 59 14.94 6.40 -6.82
CA LYS A 59 14.69 7.02 -5.52
C LYS A 59 13.54 8.02 -5.61
N ALA A 60 12.83 8.15 -4.50
CA ALA A 60 11.80 9.14 -4.28
C ALA A 60 12.31 10.16 -3.26
N PHE A 61 11.89 11.41 -3.43
CA PHE A 61 12.06 12.45 -2.41
C PHE A 61 10.87 12.35 -1.46
N VAL A 62 11.16 12.04 -0.20
CA VAL A 62 10.15 11.98 0.86
C VAL A 62 10.45 13.07 1.87
N GLN A 63 9.44 13.86 2.22
CA GLN A 63 9.54 14.83 3.29
C GLN A 63 9.77 14.09 4.60
N PHE A 64 10.95 14.24 5.17
CA PHE A 64 11.26 13.75 6.49
C PHE A 64 11.02 14.89 7.49
N LEU A 65 10.19 14.62 8.49
CA LEU A 65 9.97 15.52 9.63
C LEU A 65 11.01 15.17 10.69
N ASP A 66 11.82 16.14 11.11
CA ASP A 66 12.74 15.93 12.22
C ASP A 66 11.92 15.65 13.49
N PRO A 67 12.12 14.49 14.17
CA PRO A 67 11.42 14.19 15.41
C PRO A 67 11.71 15.21 16.52
N ASP A 68 12.85 15.91 16.48
CA ASP A 68 13.24 16.93 17.45
C ASP A 68 12.76 18.34 17.06
N ASP A 69 12.48 18.61 15.78
CA ASP A 69 11.85 19.84 15.29
C ASP A 69 10.81 19.57 14.18
N PRO A 70 9.53 19.35 14.53
CA PRO A 70 8.46 19.02 13.57
C PRO A 70 8.14 20.14 12.56
N LYS A 71 8.77 21.32 12.68
CA LYS A 71 8.65 22.43 11.73
C LYS A 71 9.78 22.47 10.70
N ASP A 72 10.84 21.69 10.91
CA ASP A 72 11.94 21.54 9.97
C ASP A 72 11.72 20.25 9.16
N SER A 73 11.34 20.43 7.89
CA SER A 73 11.13 19.33 6.95
C SER A 73 12.15 19.42 5.84
N HIS A 74 12.97 18.38 5.66
CA HIS A 74 13.89 18.28 4.54
C HIS A 74 13.50 17.10 3.65
N ASP A 75 13.68 17.27 2.35
CA ASP A 75 13.48 16.19 1.39
C ASP A 75 14.64 15.21 1.51
N VAL A 76 14.35 13.99 1.99
CA VAL A 76 15.33 12.92 2.08
C VAL A 76 15.16 12.00 0.89
N GLU A 77 16.27 11.74 0.22
CA GLU A 77 16.33 10.82 -0.92
C GLU A 77 16.31 9.37 -0.41
N VAL A 78 15.22 8.66 -0.67
CA VAL A 78 15.05 7.25 -0.26
C VAL A 78 14.68 6.39 -1.45
N THR A 79 15.05 5.12 -1.45
CA THR A 79 14.62 4.22 -2.53
C THR A 79 13.11 4.02 -2.51
N TYR A 80 12.49 3.74 -3.66
CA TYR A 80 11.03 3.51 -3.71
C TYR A 80 10.58 2.40 -2.76
N THR A 81 11.34 1.30 -2.69
CA THR A 81 11.07 0.20 -1.74
C THR A 81 11.01 0.71 -0.31
N LYS A 82 11.98 1.55 0.08
CA LYS A 82 12.03 2.11 1.43
C LYS A 82 10.90 3.12 1.67
N ALA A 83 10.55 3.92 0.67
CA ALA A 83 9.43 4.85 0.74
C ALA A 83 8.10 4.12 1.00
N TYR A 84 7.79 3.06 0.23
CA TYR A 84 6.57 2.27 0.44
C TYR A 84 6.59 1.52 1.77
N SER A 85 7.73 0.91 2.15
CA SER A 85 7.87 0.26 3.45
C SER A 85 7.56 1.22 4.61
N ASN A 86 8.11 2.44 4.56
CA ASN A 86 7.84 3.46 5.57
C ASN A 86 6.37 3.91 5.56
N SER A 87 5.76 4.09 4.38
CA SER A 87 4.36 4.46 4.25
C SER A 87 3.42 3.38 4.79
N ILE A 88 3.67 2.11 4.50
CA ILE A 88 2.89 0.98 5.01
C ILE A 88 3.01 0.91 6.55
N ALA A 89 4.22 1.11 7.09
CA ALA A 89 4.44 1.16 8.53
C ALA A 89 3.69 2.32 9.21
N GLU A 90 3.71 3.52 8.60
CA GLU A 90 2.95 4.69 9.07
C GLU A 90 1.44 4.38 9.11
N LEU A 91 0.90 3.78 8.05
CA LEU A 91 -0.51 3.39 7.98
C LEU A 91 -0.84 2.30 9.00
N TYR A 92 0.03 1.30 9.20
CA TYR A 92 -0.14 0.27 10.21
C TYR A 92 -0.25 0.86 11.64
N VAL A 93 0.62 1.82 11.97
CA VAL A 93 0.58 2.52 13.27
C VAL A 93 -0.74 3.27 13.42
N GLN A 94 -1.14 4.05 12.41
CA GLN A 94 -2.42 4.76 12.42
C GLN A 94 -3.58 3.80 12.67
N VAL A 95 -3.68 2.70 11.92
CA VAL A 95 -4.75 1.71 12.09
C VAL A 95 -4.79 1.14 13.50
N THR A 96 -3.62 0.82 14.06
CA THR A 96 -3.50 0.28 15.42
C THR A 96 -4.00 1.27 16.47
N GLU A 97 -3.64 2.55 16.35
CA GLU A 97 -4.15 3.62 17.23
C GLU A 97 -5.67 3.76 17.14
N ARG A 98 -6.26 3.58 15.94
CA ARG A 98 -7.73 3.60 15.78
C ARG A 98 -8.39 2.38 16.44
N PHE A 99 -7.79 1.20 16.33
CA PHE A 99 -8.26 0.01 17.06
C PHE A 99 -8.24 0.23 18.57
N ASP A 100 -7.17 0.84 19.11
CA ASP A 100 -7.08 1.16 20.53
C ASP A 100 -8.13 2.19 20.94
N THR A 101 -8.39 3.19 20.11
CA THR A 101 -9.47 4.18 20.33
C THR A 101 -10.84 3.50 20.38
N LEU A 102 -11.13 2.62 19.42
CA LEU A 102 -12.36 1.81 19.40
C LEU A 102 -12.46 0.94 20.65
N ARG A 103 -11.37 0.27 21.04
CA ARG A 103 -11.30 -0.59 22.23
C ARG A 103 -11.54 0.18 23.53
N GLN A 104 -11.02 1.39 23.65
CA GLN A 104 -11.25 2.24 24.82
C GLN A 104 -12.67 2.82 24.84
N GLY A 105 -13.26 3.05 23.67
CA GLY A 105 -14.66 3.47 23.51
C GLY A 105 -15.67 2.34 23.77
N LEU A 106 -15.28 1.08 23.53
CA LEU A 106 -16.10 -0.11 23.76
C LEU A 106 -16.55 -0.19 25.23
N GLY A 107 -17.83 0.12 25.47
CA GLY A 107 -18.47 0.14 26.79
C GLY A 107 -18.82 1.53 27.32
N SER A 108 -18.17 2.58 26.80
CA SER A 108 -18.59 3.97 26.93
C SER A 108 -19.36 4.33 25.67
N LEU A 109 -20.65 3.94 25.60
CA LEU A 109 -21.55 4.28 24.50
C LEU A 109 -21.59 5.81 24.29
N SER A 110 -20.74 6.28 23.37
CA SER A 110 -20.67 7.69 23.02
C SER A 110 -21.83 8.03 22.09
N LYS A 111 -22.90 8.58 22.68
CA LYS A 111 -24.10 9.08 21.99
C LYS A 111 -23.84 10.31 21.08
N ASP A 112 -22.62 10.53 20.59
CA ASP A 112 -22.29 11.62 19.66
C ASP A 112 -22.20 11.07 18.22
N PRO A 113 -23.26 11.21 17.40
CA PRO A 113 -23.22 10.87 15.98
C PRO A 113 -22.07 11.56 15.24
N GLY A 114 -21.67 12.77 15.67
CA GLY A 114 -20.58 13.52 15.07
C GLY A 114 -19.22 12.84 15.25
N ALA A 115 -19.01 12.11 16.36
CA ALA A 115 -17.80 11.34 16.59
C ALA A 115 -17.71 10.14 15.65
N PHE A 116 -18.81 9.40 15.48
CA PHE A 116 -18.88 8.26 14.56
C PHE A 116 -18.53 8.66 13.11
N TYR A 117 -19.15 9.72 12.57
CA TYR A 117 -18.86 10.17 11.21
C TYR A 117 -17.42 10.66 11.03
N ARG A 118 -16.83 11.31 12.05
CA ARG A 118 -15.42 11.69 12.02
C ARG A 118 -14.52 10.47 11.97
N ASP A 119 -14.84 9.46 12.77
CA ASP A 119 -14.04 8.25 12.88
C ASP A 119 -14.06 7.42 11.60
N VAL A 120 -15.26 7.14 11.07
CA VAL A 120 -15.43 6.44 9.78
C VAL A 120 -14.74 7.20 8.65
N LYS A 121 -14.83 8.54 8.63
CA LYS A 121 -14.15 9.37 7.62
C LYS A 121 -12.64 9.24 7.70
N GLN A 122 -12.07 9.22 8.91
CA GLN A 122 -10.62 9.05 9.09
C GLN A 122 -10.18 7.63 8.69
N GLU A 123 -10.92 6.61 9.08
CA GLU A 123 -10.65 5.21 8.72
C GLU A 123 -10.75 4.99 7.19
N THR A 124 -11.74 5.60 6.54
CA THR A 124 -11.88 5.59 5.07
C THR A 124 -10.70 6.26 4.38
N LYS A 125 -10.15 7.36 4.94
CA LYS A 125 -8.94 7.99 4.38
C LYS A 125 -7.73 7.06 4.45
N ILE A 126 -7.59 6.30 5.54
CA ILE A 126 -6.53 5.30 5.67
C ILE A 126 -6.72 4.21 4.62
N LEU A 127 -7.96 3.72 4.43
CA LEU A 127 -8.26 2.71 3.40
C LEU A 127 -7.84 3.18 2.00
N ILE A 128 -8.21 4.41 1.62
CA ILE A 128 -7.84 4.99 0.32
C ILE A 128 -6.31 5.03 0.16
N ARG A 129 -5.57 5.51 1.18
CA ARG A 129 -4.09 5.56 1.12
C ARG A 129 -3.46 4.17 0.99
N VAL A 130 -4.04 3.15 1.63
CA VAL A 130 -3.55 1.76 1.52
C VAL A 130 -3.83 1.21 0.12
N ASP A 131 -5.04 1.43 -0.42
CA ASP A 131 -5.40 1.02 -1.78
C ASP A 131 -4.50 1.70 -2.84
N ASP A 132 -4.16 2.97 -2.64
CA ASP A 132 -3.20 3.70 -3.49
C ASP A 132 -1.82 3.02 -3.46
N ASN A 133 -1.28 2.72 -2.26
CA ASN A 133 -0.01 1.99 -2.12
C ASN A 133 -0.03 0.63 -2.83
N ILE A 134 -1.11 -0.16 -2.66
CA ILE A 134 -1.27 -1.46 -3.33
C ILE A 134 -1.27 -1.28 -4.85
N GLY A 135 -2.03 -0.30 -5.35
CA GLY A 135 -2.12 0.00 -6.78
C GLY A 135 -0.76 0.38 -7.37
N GLU A 136 -0.01 1.24 -6.68
CA GLU A 136 1.31 1.67 -7.13
C GLU A 136 2.36 0.56 -7.10
N ILE A 137 2.39 -0.24 -6.03
CA ILE A 137 3.24 -1.44 -5.94
C ILE A 137 2.90 -2.41 -7.08
N GLY A 138 1.61 -2.66 -7.33
CA GLY A 138 1.14 -3.53 -8.41
C GLY A 138 1.57 -3.04 -9.80
N MET A 139 1.57 -1.72 -10.03
CA MET A 139 2.09 -1.13 -11.26
C MET A 139 3.59 -1.40 -11.41
N ILE A 140 4.39 -1.19 -10.36
CA ILE A 140 5.84 -1.44 -10.39
C ILE A 140 6.14 -2.92 -10.65
N LYS A 141 5.45 -3.84 -9.98
CA LYS A 141 5.61 -5.29 -10.20
C LYS A 141 5.37 -5.67 -11.65
N ARG A 142 4.32 -5.12 -12.29
CA ARG A 142 4.02 -5.38 -13.70
C ARG A 142 5.15 -4.92 -14.61
N ILE A 143 5.76 -3.78 -14.32
CA ILE A 143 6.92 -3.26 -15.07
C ILE A 143 8.11 -4.21 -14.92
N LEU A 144 8.44 -4.62 -13.69
CA LEU A 144 9.54 -5.53 -13.42
C LEU A 144 9.35 -6.87 -14.13
N LEU A 145 8.14 -7.41 -14.12
CA LEU A 145 7.78 -8.63 -14.88
C LEU A 145 7.99 -8.46 -16.39
N ASN A 146 7.56 -7.32 -16.96
CA ASN A 146 7.74 -7.04 -18.38
C ASN A 146 9.22 -6.91 -18.75
N GLN A 147 10.02 -6.24 -17.90
CA GLN A 147 11.46 -6.14 -18.07
C GLN A 147 12.15 -7.50 -18.01
N ALA A 148 11.78 -8.33 -17.03
CA ALA A 148 12.25 -9.70 -16.90
C ALA A 148 11.95 -10.50 -18.17
N GLY A 149 10.73 -10.38 -18.71
CA GLY A 149 10.32 -11.01 -19.96
C GLY A 149 11.15 -10.53 -21.15
N ALA A 150 11.34 -9.23 -21.30
CA ALA A 150 12.15 -8.64 -22.37
C ALA A 150 13.61 -9.09 -22.32
N PHE A 151 14.20 -9.11 -21.11
CA PHE A 151 15.56 -9.59 -20.91
C PHE A 151 15.71 -11.07 -21.25
N ASN A 152 14.78 -11.92 -20.80
CA ASN A 152 14.76 -13.33 -21.16
C ASN A 152 14.63 -13.55 -22.67
N MET A 153 13.81 -12.77 -23.37
CA MET A 153 13.71 -12.81 -24.83
C MET A 153 15.03 -12.43 -25.51
N PHE A 154 15.71 -11.39 -25.01
CA PHE A 154 17.03 -11.00 -25.49
C PHE A 154 18.05 -12.13 -25.33
N LEU A 155 18.17 -12.70 -24.13
CA LEU A 155 19.08 -13.82 -23.86
C LEU A 155 18.80 -15.03 -24.77
N GLN A 156 17.53 -15.37 -25.00
CA GLN A 156 17.16 -16.45 -25.92
C GLN A 156 17.52 -16.15 -27.38
N ALA A 157 17.38 -14.89 -27.81
CA ALA A 157 17.71 -14.50 -29.18
C ALA A 157 19.22 -14.54 -29.46
N VAL A 158 20.02 -14.07 -28.50
CA VAL A 158 21.48 -13.98 -28.58
C VAL A 158 22.12 -15.36 -28.33
N TYR A 159 21.81 -15.99 -27.20
CA TYR A 159 22.47 -17.22 -26.76
C TYR A 159 21.69 -18.49 -27.10
N GLY A 160 20.36 -18.41 -27.22
CA GLY A 160 19.52 -19.57 -27.57
C GLY A 160 19.69 -20.07 -29.01
N ARG A 161 20.27 -19.26 -29.91
CA ARG A 161 20.68 -19.71 -31.26
C ARG A 161 21.99 -20.50 -31.27
N ALA A 162 22.87 -20.33 -30.27
CA ALA A 162 24.15 -21.04 -30.20
C ALA A 162 23.97 -22.55 -29.94
N GLY A 163 22.86 -22.96 -29.30
CA GLY A 163 22.54 -24.36 -28.98
C GLY A 163 22.22 -25.29 -30.16
N ARG A 164 22.26 -24.83 -31.43
CA ARG A 164 22.19 -25.72 -32.61
C ARG A 164 23.56 -26.18 -33.13
N ARG A 165 24.65 -25.72 -32.54
CA ARG A 165 26.02 -26.21 -32.81
C ARG A 165 26.77 -26.45 -31.50
N GLY A 166 26.47 -27.58 -30.87
CA GLY A 166 27.47 -28.48 -30.28
C GLY A 166 28.28 -28.06 -29.05
N ASP A 167 28.43 -26.78 -28.70
CA ASP A 167 29.28 -26.36 -27.59
C ASP A 167 28.51 -25.56 -26.55
N SER A 168 28.60 -26.06 -25.32
CA SER A 168 28.41 -25.38 -24.04
C SER A 168 27.35 -24.29 -24.00
N HIS A 169 26.19 -24.62 -23.41
CA HIS A 169 25.35 -23.61 -22.77
C HIS A 169 26.27 -22.67 -21.97
N PRO A 170 26.31 -21.35 -22.25
CA PRO A 170 26.82 -20.44 -21.25
C PRO A 170 25.92 -20.68 -20.04
N ASN A 171 26.54 -21.16 -18.97
CA ASN A 171 25.90 -21.32 -17.69
C ASN A 171 25.20 -19.99 -17.43
N MET A 172 23.86 -19.94 -17.49
CA MET A 172 23.12 -18.81 -16.96
C MET A 172 23.59 -18.71 -15.52
N ASN A 173 24.45 -17.75 -15.21
CA ASN A 173 24.89 -17.54 -13.85
C ASN A 173 23.61 -17.28 -13.05
N ASP A 174 23.39 -18.07 -12.00
CA ASP A 174 22.23 -17.94 -11.11
C ASP A 174 22.07 -16.47 -10.63
N ASP A 175 23.17 -15.73 -10.53
CA ASP A 175 23.22 -14.30 -10.18
C ASP A 175 22.39 -13.39 -11.11
N ASP A 176 22.32 -13.69 -12.41
CA ASP A 176 21.67 -12.81 -13.39
C ASP A 176 20.15 -12.83 -13.30
N ASN A 177 19.57 -13.97 -12.92
CA ASN A 177 18.15 -14.10 -12.61
C ASN A 177 17.85 -13.73 -11.15
N ALA A 178 18.82 -13.91 -10.24
CA ALA A 178 18.63 -13.66 -8.81
C ALA A 178 18.24 -12.21 -8.50
N PHE A 179 18.80 -11.21 -9.21
CA PHE A 179 18.51 -9.82 -8.92
C PHE A 179 17.06 -9.41 -9.27
N VAL A 180 16.59 -9.78 -10.46
CA VAL A 180 15.23 -9.48 -10.92
C VAL A 180 14.21 -10.20 -10.01
N LEU A 181 14.53 -11.43 -9.59
CA LEU A 181 13.77 -12.16 -8.60
C LEU A 181 13.74 -11.44 -7.24
N THR A 182 14.87 -10.90 -6.78
CA THR A 182 14.98 -10.20 -5.48
C THR A 182 14.12 -8.94 -5.43
N SER A 183 14.19 -8.09 -6.46
CA SER A 183 13.38 -6.86 -6.52
C SER A 183 11.88 -7.18 -6.59
N LEU A 184 11.51 -8.19 -7.40
CA LEU A 184 10.13 -8.62 -7.53
C LEU A 184 9.58 -9.27 -6.25
N GLU A 185 10.40 -10.05 -5.56
CA GLU A 185 10.08 -10.63 -4.26
C GLU A 185 9.85 -9.52 -3.23
N THR A 186 10.72 -8.52 -3.19
CA THR A 186 10.60 -7.40 -2.25
C THR A 186 9.29 -6.64 -2.46
N PHE A 187 8.93 -6.30 -3.70
CA PHE A 187 7.64 -5.67 -3.97
C PHE A 187 6.44 -6.59 -3.70
N SER A 188 6.61 -7.92 -3.82
CA SER A 188 5.56 -8.87 -3.45
C SER A 188 5.35 -8.94 -1.94
N GLN A 189 6.42 -8.82 -1.16
CA GLN A 189 6.33 -8.70 0.29
C GLN A 189 5.63 -7.40 0.68
N LEU A 190 6.00 -6.27 0.08
CA LEU A 190 5.34 -4.97 0.33
C LEU A 190 3.84 -4.99 -0.02
N GLU A 191 3.46 -5.60 -1.14
CA GLU A 191 2.05 -5.77 -1.51
C GLU A 191 1.29 -6.59 -0.46
N SER A 192 1.87 -7.70 0.00
CA SER A 192 1.27 -8.54 1.05
C SER A 192 1.14 -7.80 2.37
N GLU A 193 2.11 -6.96 2.74
CA GLU A 193 2.05 -6.14 3.94
C GLU A 193 0.97 -5.07 3.82
N ALA A 194 0.85 -4.41 2.67
CA ALA A 194 -0.18 -3.42 2.41
C ALA A 194 -1.59 -4.04 2.43
N GLU A 195 -1.80 -5.21 1.80
CA GLU A 195 -3.07 -5.95 1.87
C GLU A 195 -3.43 -6.32 3.31
N ARG A 196 -2.45 -6.69 4.14
CA ARG A 196 -2.71 -6.93 5.56
C ARG A 196 -3.20 -5.69 6.29
N VAL A 197 -2.63 -4.51 6.00
CA VAL A 197 -3.12 -3.24 6.57
C VAL A 197 -4.54 -2.95 6.08
N ARG A 198 -4.84 -3.22 4.80
CA ARG A 198 -6.18 -3.05 4.21
C ARG A 198 -7.22 -3.93 4.89
N GLU A 199 -6.89 -5.19 5.15
CA GLU A 199 -7.73 -6.13 5.89
C GLU A 199 -8.00 -5.63 7.32
N MET A 200 -6.97 -5.08 7.99
CA MET A 200 -7.14 -4.46 9.31
C MET A 200 -8.08 -3.26 9.28
N VAL A 201 -7.94 -2.36 8.30
CA VAL A 201 -8.85 -1.20 8.14
C VAL A 201 -10.29 -1.65 7.85
N THR A 202 -10.46 -2.65 6.99
CA THR A 202 -11.78 -3.21 6.67
C THR A 202 -12.43 -3.81 7.91
N THR A 203 -11.66 -4.57 8.70
CA THR A 203 -12.12 -5.13 9.97
C THR A 203 -12.51 -4.02 10.95
N LEU A 204 -11.75 -2.93 11.01
CA LEU A 204 -12.06 -1.79 11.87
C LEU A 204 -13.40 -1.13 11.49
N LEU A 205 -13.61 -0.87 10.20
CA LEU A 205 -14.86 -0.32 9.66
C LEU A 205 -16.06 -1.25 9.95
N ASP A 206 -15.88 -2.55 9.81
CA ASP A 206 -16.91 -3.55 10.12
C ASP A 206 -17.27 -3.54 11.62
N LEU A 207 -16.27 -3.46 12.49
CA LEU A 207 -16.50 -3.38 13.93
C LEU A 207 -17.24 -2.08 14.32
N ARG A 208 -16.89 -0.95 13.70
CA ARG A 208 -17.59 0.32 13.88
C ARG A 208 -19.04 0.25 13.44
N GLN A 209 -19.31 -0.37 12.30
CA GLN A 209 -20.68 -0.56 11.83
C GLN A 209 -21.50 -1.44 12.79
N ARG A 210 -20.88 -2.48 13.34
CA ARG A 210 -21.52 -3.34 14.36
C ARG A 210 -21.78 -2.59 15.66
N GLU A 211 -20.84 -1.76 16.11
CA GLU A 211 -21.01 -0.89 17.28
C GLU A 211 -22.23 0.03 17.10
N ALA A 212 -22.32 0.74 15.97
CA ALA A 212 -23.47 1.61 15.66
C ALA A 212 -24.80 0.83 15.61
N SER A 213 -24.81 -0.37 15.03
CA SER A 213 -26.02 -1.20 14.98
C SER A 213 -26.49 -1.66 16.37
N ILE A 214 -25.56 -1.94 17.29
CA ILE A 214 -25.88 -2.30 18.68
C ILE A 214 -26.42 -1.08 19.43
N GLU A 215 -25.83 0.10 19.22
CA GLU A 215 -26.30 1.36 19.81
C GLU A 215 -27.73 1.69 19.37
N ASP A 216 -28.02 1.62 18.07
CA ASP A 216 -29.37 1.85 17.53
C ASP A 216 -30.38 0.88 18.15
N SER A 217 -30.00 -0.39 18.30
CA SER A 217 -30.85 -1.42 18.90
C SER A 217 -31.15 -1.14 20.38
N LEU A 218 -30.16 -0.71 21.16
CA LEU A 218 -30.32 -0.32 22.57
C LEU A 218 -31.20 0.93 22.71
N SER A 219 -30.96 1.95 21.89
CA SER A 219 -31.75 3.19 21.84
C SER A 219 -33.23 2.92 21.51
N MET A 220 -33.50 2.04 20.53
CA MET A 220 -34.87 1.61 20.21
C MET A 220 -35.54 0.88 21.39
N GLY A 221 -34.80 0.08 22.14
CA GLY A 221 -35.28 -0.58 23.36
C GLY A 221 -35.66 0.42 24.47
N GLU A 222 -34.84 1.44 24.69
CA GLU A 222 -35.12 2.54 25.63
C GLU A 222 -36.37 3.33 25.20
N GLN A 223 -36.48 3.70 23.92
CA GLN A 223 -37.64 4.41 23.39
C GLN A 223 -38.94 3.59 23.51
N SER A 224 -38.88 2.29 23.19
CA SER A 224 -40.03 1.39 23.33
C SER A 224 -40.53 1.32 24.78
N THR A 225 -39.60 1.24 25.74
CA THR A 225 -39.92 1.24 27.17
C THR A 225 -40.58 2.56 27.60
N MET A 226 -40.05 3.69 27.14
CA MET A 226 -40.62 5.01 27.44
C MET A 226 -42.03 5.16 26.86
N LEU A 227 -42.24 4.67 25.64
CA LEU A 227 -43.53 4.69 24.95
C LEU A 227 -44.55 3.79 25.65
N PHE A 228 -44.12 2.63 26.17
CA PHE A 228 -44.95 1.75 26.98
C PHE A 228 -45.38 2.41 28.30
N ILE A 229 -44.46 3.07 29.00
CA ILE A 229 -44.77 3.83 30.23
C ILE A 229 -45.76 4.95 29.92
N PHE A 230 -45.48 5.75 28.89
CA PHE A 230 -46.36 6.85 28.50
C PHE A 230 -47.76 6.36 28.14
N THR A 231 -47.86 5.28 27.36
CA THR A 231 -49.14 4.68 26.97
C THR A 231 -49.91 4.16 28.19
N THR A 232 -49.23 3.48 29.11
CA THR A 232 -49.83 2.96 30.35
C THR A 232 -50.40 4.09 31.21
N VAL A 233 -49.62 5.16 31.38
CA VAL A 233 -50.05 6.36 32.12
C VAL A 233 -51.24 7.03 31.42
N ALA A 234 -51.18 7.22 30.10
CA ALA A 234 -52.26 7.82 29.33
C ALA A 234 -53.56 7.01 29.45
N VAL A 235 -53.50 5.67 29.36
CA VAL A 235 -54.66 4.79 29.52
C VAL A 235 -55.28 4.92 30.92
N LEU A 236 -54.46 4.95 31.97
CA LEU A 236 -54.93 5.14 33.34
C LEU A 236 -55.62 6.50 33.53
N PHE A 237 -55.01 7.59 33.06
CA PHE A 237 -55.57 8.93 33.19
C PHE A 237 -56.81 9.15 32.33
N VAL A 238 -56.87 8.57 31.12
CA VAL A 238 -58.09 8.60 30.28
C VAL A 238 -59.22 7.88 30.99
N SER A 239 -58.96 6.70 31.57
CA SER A 239 -59.96 5.90 32.30
C SER A 239 -60.44 6.59 33.60
N LEU A 240 -59.57 7.35 34.28
CA LEU A 240 -59.94 8.15 35.44
C LEU A 240 -60.73 9.41 35.04
N LYS A 241 -60.38 10.03 33.91
CA LYS A 241 -61.03 11.27 33.42
C LYS A 241 -62.42 11.01 32.84
N THR A 242 -62.68 9.83 32.28
CA THR A 242 -64.00 9.45 31.74
C THR A 242 -64.94 8.83 32.79
N ARG A 243 -64.52 8.77 34.07
CA ARG A 243 -65.39 8.29 35.15
C ARG A 243 -66.54 9.30 35.33
N PRO A 244 -67.81 8.91 35.10
CA PRO A 244 -68.93 9.83 35.22
C PRO A 244 -69.09 10.31 36.68
N PRO A 245 -69.48 11.58 36.91
CA PRO A 245 -69.75 12.08 38.24
C PRO A 245 -71.03 11.42 38.78
N GLY A 246 -70.89 10.32 39.52
CA GLY A 246 -72.09 9.69 40.09
C GLY A 246 -71.99 8.27 40.65
N PHE A 247 -70.89 7.84 41.27
CA PHE A 247 -70.93 6.66 42.14
C PHE A 247 -70.04 6.86 43.37
N CYS A 248 -70.66 7.37 44.43
CA CYS A 248 -70.28 7.07 45.81
C CYS A 248 -70.91 5.72 46.18
N LEU A 249 -70.08 4.79 46.67
CA LEU A 249 -70.35 3.84 47.76
C LEU A 249 -69.01 3.28 48.22
#